data_AF-A0A842USN1-F1
#
_entry.id   AF-A0A842USN1-F1
#
_cell.length_a   1.000
_cell.length_b   1.000
_cell.length_c   1.000
_cell.angle_alpha   90.00
_cell.angle_beta   90.00
_cell.angle_gamma   90.00
#
_symmetry.space_group_name_H-M   'P 1'
#
loop_
_entity.id
_entity.type
_entity.pdbx_description
1 polymer ?
#
loop_
_entity_poly.entity_id
_entity_poly.type
_entity_poly.pdbx_seq_one_letter_code
_entity_poly.pdbx_strand_id
1 'polypeptide(L)'
;MNEIKSKIEAILFCLPQGIDTRALAKKLNLGSKGRVKAAIKELQEDYKKRSAGLVIVKESGAWKFKIPDEFLGLIKEAAEPEMNTATLQTLAYIAYRRGSRQCDVVRVRSNKAYDHIKELLAKGFLSSEKSGLSKFLRPTKKFYEYFKLKPGEKLKIPEDKKINNFTDQAHL
;
A
#
# COMPACT_ATOMS: atom_id res chain seq x y z
N MET A 1 -19.94 -24.05 11.86
CA MET A 1 -19.35 -23.44 10.64
C MET A 1 -19.34 -24.51 9.53
N ASN A 2 -19.86 -24.25 8.34
CA ASN A 2 -19.81 -25.20 7.21
C ASN A 2 -18.38 -25.28 6.64
N GLU A 3 -17.95 -26.47 6.18
CA GLU A 3 -16.58 -26.71 5.64
C GLU A 3 -16.22 -25.72 4.52
N ILE A 4 -17.17 -25.40 3.63
CA ILE A 4 -16.99 -24.43 2.54
C ILE A 4 -16.76 -23.02 3.09
N LYS A 5 -17.48 -22.61 4.14
CA LYS A 5 -17.34 -21.28 4.75
C LYS A 5 -15.96 -21.12 5.38
N SER A 6 -15.49 -22.13 6.11
CA SER A 6 -14.15 -22.14 6.71
C SER A 6 -13.04 -22.04 5.66
N LYS A 7 -13.18 -22.77 4.53
CA LYS A 7 -12.22 -22.67 3.43
C LYS A 7 -12.22 -21.28 2.77
N ILE A 8 -13.39 -20.69 2.57
CA ILE A 8 -13.51 -19.32 2.02
C ILE A 8 -12.87 -18.31 2.98
N GLU A 9 -13.17 -18.38 4.28
CA GLU A 9 -12.61 -17.52 5.31
C GLU A 9 -11.07 -17.58 5.30
N ALA A 10 -10.49 -18.78 5.31
CA ALA A 10 -9.05 -18.97 5.24
C ALA A 10 -8.44 -18.35 3.97
N ILE A 11 -9.07 -18.54 2.80
CA ILE A 11 -8.58 -17.98 1.53
C ILE A 11 -8.64 -16.44 1.55
N LEU A 12 -9.76 -15.86 2.01
CA LEU A 12 -9.94 -14.40 2.06
C LEU A 12 -8.99 -13.77 3.07
N PHE A 13 -8.71 -14.44 4.18
CA PHE A 13 -7.76 -13.98 5.20
C PHE A 13 -6.33 -13.90 4.64
N CYS A 14 -5.91 -14.92 3.89
CA CYS A 14 -4.58 -14.96 3.28
C CYS A 14 -4.42 -14.05 2.05
N LEU A 15 -5.51 -13.49 1.50
CA LEU A 15 -5.49 -12.68 0.26
C LEU A 15 -6.03 -11.26 0.51
N PRO A 16 -5.20 -10.33 1.00
CA PRO A 16 -5.63 -8.95 1.28
C PRO A 16 -6.17 -8.20 0.06
N GLN A 17 -5.62 -8.48 -1.13
CA GLN A 17 -6.09 -7.90 -2.40
C GLN A 17 -7.46 -8.42 -2.85
N GLY A 18 -7.95 -9.48 -2.23
CA GLY A 18 -9.18 -10.17 -2.61
C GLY A 18 -9.02 -11.16 -3.76
N ILE A 19 -10.13 -11.84 -4.05
CA ILE A 19 -10.22 -12.87 -5.08
C ILE A 19 -11.59 -12.85 -5.77
N ASP A 20 -11.61 -13.00 -7.09
CA ASP A 20 -12.86 -13.07 -7.83
C ASP A 20 -13.60 -14.39 -7.58
N THR A 21 -14.91 -14.42 -7.88
CA THR A 21 -15.76 -15.59 -7.62
C THR A 21 -15.35 -16.83 -8.43
N ARG A 22 -14.80 -16.66 -9.64
CA ARG A 22 -14.37 -17.75 -10.52
C ARG A 22 -13.07 -18.39 -10.00
N ALA A 23 -12.10 -17.56 -9.61
CA ALA A 23 -10.85 -18.00 -9.02
C ALA A 23 -11.09 -18.70 -7.67
N LEU A 24 -12.02 -18.17 -6.86
CA LEU A 24 -12.40 -18.79 -5.60
C LEU A 24 -13.09 -20.15 -5.82
N ALA A 25 -14.02 -20.25 -6.77
CA ALA A 25 -14.66 -21.51 -7.14
C ALA A 25 -13.63 -22.55 -7.61
N LYS A 26 -12.65 -22.13 -8.43
CA LYS A 26 -11.56 -23.00 -8.90
C LYS A 26 -10.70 -23.51 -7.74
N LYS A 27 -10.29 -22.63 -6.81
CA LYS A 27 -9.47 -23.02 -5.64
C LYS A 27 -10.20 -23.99 -4.70
N LEU A 28 -11.52 -23.87 -4.61
CA LEU A 28 -12.36 -24.73 -3.77
C LEU A 28 -12.80 -26.02 -4.48
N ASN A 29 -12.40 -26.23 -5.74
CA ASN A 29 -12.89 -27.31 -6.61
C ASN A 29 -14.43 -27.36 -6.67
N LEU A 30 -15.08 -26.19 -6.66
CA LEU A 30 -16.54 -26.07 -6.75
C LEU A 30 -16.95 -25.74 -8.18
N GLY A 31 -17.77 -26.60 -8.80
CA GLY A 31 -18.30 -26.39 -10.15
C GLY A 31 -19.33 -25.26 -10.26
N SER A 32 -19.96 -24.85 -9.15
CA SER A 32 -21.02 -23.84 -9.13
C SER A 32 -20.59 -22.53 -8.47
N LYS A 33 -20.55 -21.46 -9.27
CA LYS A 33 -20.38 -20.07 -8.77
C LYS A 33 -21.51 -19.65 -7.83
N GLY A 34 -22.71 -20.21 -8.00
CA GLY A 34 -23.88 -19.93 -7.15
C GLY A 34 -23.64 -20.39 -5.71
N ARG A 35 -23.07 -21.58 -5.54
CA ARG A 35 -22.75 -22.15 -4.22
C ARG A 35 -21.71 -21.31 -3.47
N VAL A 36 -20.70 -20.80 -4.18
CA VAL A 36 -19.69 -19.89 -3.61
C VAL A 36 -20.34 -18.58 -3.14
N LYS A 37 -21.19 -17.96 -3.97
CA LYS A 37 -21.87 -16.71 -3.59
C LYS A 37 -22.80 -16.89 -2.39
N ALA A 38 -23.54 -18.01 -2.35
CA ALA A 38 -24.41 -18.33 -1.22
C ALA A 38 -23.59 -18.49 0.08
N ALA A 39 -22.49 -19.25 0.03
CA ALA A 39 -21.61 -19.44 1.18
C ALA A 39 -20.97 -18.13 1.66
N ILE A 40 -20.58 -17.22 0.74
CA ILE A 40 -20.08 -15.89 1.09
C ILE A 40 -21.17 -15.07 1.78
N LYS A 41 -22.40 -15.09 1.26
CA LYS A 41 -23.52 -14.34 1.85
C LYS A 41 -23.83 -14.80 3.27
N GLU A 42 -23.90 -16.11 3.49
CA GLU A 42 -24.03 -16.67 4.82
C GLU A 42 -22.87 -16.24 5.74
N LEU A 43 -21.63 -16.26 5.24
CA LEU A 43 -20.47 -15.84 6.01
C LEU A 43 -20.52 -14.34 6.36
N GLN A 44 -20.99 -13.49 5.44
CA GLN A 44 -21.25 -12.07 5.72
C GLN A 44 -22.27 -11.90 6.85
N GLU A 45 -23.36 -12.66 6.84
CA GLU A 45 -24.37 -12.64 7.89
C GLU A 45 -23.81 -13.12 9.24
N ASP A 46 -22.99 -14.16 9.24
CA ASP A 46 -22.32 -14.67 10.45
C ASP A 46 -21.39 -13.63 11.08
N TYR A 47 -20.60 -12.91 10.26
CA TYR A 47 -19.73 -11.83 10.73
C TYR A 47 -20.53 -10.62 11.24
N LYS A 48 -21.66 -10.30 10.59
CA LYS A 48 -22.54 -9.20 11.01
C LYS A 48 -23.23 -9.52 12.34
N LYS A 49 -23.74 -10.74 12.53
CA LYS A 49 -24.45 -11.15 13.75
C LYS A 49 -23.57 -11.10 15.00
N ARG A 50 -22.27 -11.38 14.86
CA ARG A 50 -21.32 -11.37 15.97
C ARG A 50 -20.63 -10.02 16.20
N SER A 51 -21.03 -8.98 15.47
CA SER A 51 -20.34 -7.67 15.47
C SER A 51 -18.83 -7.81 15.31
N ALA A 52 -18.40 -8.60 14.32
CA ALA A 52 -16.99 -8.91 14.11
C ALA A 52 -16.19 -7.67 13.70
N GLY A 53 -14.92 -7.59 14.12
CA GLY A 53 -13.96 -6.56 13.68
C GLY A 53 -13.55 -6.65 12.20
N LEU A 54 -14.13 -7.57 11.43
CA LEU A 54 -13.90 -7.74 10.00
C LEU A 54 -15.23 -7.92 9.29
N VAL A 55 -15.31 -7.49 8.04
CA VAL A 55 -16.46 -7.71 7.15
C VAL A 55 -15.95 -8.17 5.79
N ILE A 56 -16.76 -8.98 5.11
CA ILE A 56 -16.46 -9.39 3.73
C ILE A 56 -17.17 -8.43 2.79
N VAL A 57 -16.43 -7.83 1.87
CA VAL A 57 -16.94 -6.88 0.88
C VAL A 57 -16.59 -7.32 -0.53
N LYS A 58 -17.37 -6.84 -1.51
CA LYS A 58 -17.05 -6.99 -2.93
C LYS A 58 -16.62 -5.64 -3.50
N GLU A 59 -15.35 -5.50 -3.84
CA GLU A 59 -14.80 -4.29 -4.44
C GLU A 59 -14.04 -4.65 -5.73
N SER A 60 -14.23 -3.86 -6.78
CA SER A 60 -13.56 -4.05 -8.07
C SER A 60 -13.70 -5.49 -8.63
N GLY A 61 -14.84 -6.13 -8.37
CA GLY A 61 -15.13 -7.50 -8.81
C GLY A 61 -14.54 -8.62 -7.93
N ALA A 62 -13.75 -8.30 -6.91
CA ALA A 62 -13.12 -9.26 -6.00
C ALA A 62 -13.75 -9.23 -4.60
N TRP A 63 -13.81 -10.40 -3.95
CA TRP A 63 -14.20 -10.54 -2.55
C TRP A 63 -12.97 -10.43 -1.66
N LYS A 64 -13.05 -9.65 -0.57
CA LYS A 64 -11.96 -9.48 0.40
C LYS A 64 -12.48 -9.18 1.80
N PHE A 65 -11.62 -9.34 2.80
CA PHE A 65 -11.86 -8.76 4.12
C PHE A 65 -11.57 -7.27 4.12
N LYS A 66 -12.37 -6.54 4.89
CA LYS A 66 -12.20 -5.13 5.22
C LYS A 66 -12.49 -4.96 6.72
N ILE A 67 -11.82 -4.02 7.37
CA ILE A 67 -12.21 -3.57 8.71
C ILE A 67 -13.46 -2.67 8.58
N PRO A 68 -14.50 -2.85 9.41
CA PRO A 68 -15.64 -1.94 9.47
C PRO A 68 -15.21 -0.49 9.72
N ASP A 69 -15.92 0.46 9.10
CA ASP A 69 -15.52 1.87 9.16
C ASP A 69 -15.54 2.44 10.60
N GLU A 70 -16.40 1.89 11.47
CA GLU A 70 -16.48 2.19 12.90
C GLU A 70 -15.19 1.91 13.70
N PHE A 71 -14.37 0.95 13.25
CA PHE A 71 -13.09 0.62 13.92
C PHE A 71 -11.89 1.34 13.32
N LEU A 72 -12.05 2.13 12.25
CA LEU A 72 -10.92 2.79 11.60
C LEU A 72 -10.23 3.84 12.49
N GLY A 73 -10.98 4.49 13.39
CA GLY A 73 -10.39 5.40 14.39
C GLY A 73 -9.44 4.66 15.33
N LEU A 74 -9.91 3.57 15.94
CA LEU A 74 -9.13 2.71 16.83
C LEU A 74 -7.87 2.16 16.13
N ILE A 75 -7.99 1.71 14.88
CA ILE A 75 -6.82 1.19 14.15
C ILE A 75 -5.80 2.28 13.85
N LYS A 76 -6.21 3.53 13.57
CA LYS A 76 -5.25 4.62 13.35
C LYS A 76 -4.44 4.95 14.61
N GLU A 77 -5.02 4.74 15.78
CA GLU A 77 -4.33 4.93 17.07
C GLU A 77 -3.42 3.73 17.40
N ALA A 78 -3.84 2.51 17.07
CA ALA A 78 -3.09 1.29 17.35
C ALA A 78 -2.00 0.95 16.32
N ALA A 79 -2.21 1.32 15.06
CA ALA A 79 -1.27 1.11 13.97
C ALA A 79 -0.63 2.45 13.59
N GLU A 80 0.45 2.80 14.30
CA GLU A 80 1.29 3.92 13.87
C GLU A 80 1.81 3.63 12.46
N PRO A 81 1.58 4.53 11.48
CA PRO A 81 2.09 4.34 10.15
C PRO A 81 3.61 4.24 10.20
N GLU A 82 4.17 3.21 9.55
CA GLU A 82 5.62 2.97 9.55
C GLU A 82 6.43 4.20 9.11
N MET A 83 5.85 5.13 8.35
CA MET A 83 6.44 6.41 8.00
C MET A 83 5.38 7.50 8.04
N ASN A 84 5.72 8.67 8.57
CA ASN A 84 4.84 9.82 8.51
C ASN A 84 4.68 10.34 7.05
N THR A 85 3.64 11.13 6.82
CA THR A 85 3.32 11.66 5.49
C THR A 85 4.45 12.48 4.86
N ALA A 86 5.22 13.24 5.67
CA ALA A 86 6.30 14.08 5.17
C ALA A 86 7.52 13.26 4.71
N THR A 87 7.85 12.19 5.44
CA THR A 87 8.87 11.19 5.08
C THR A 87 8.45 10.45 3.81
N LEU A 88 7.19 9.98 3.72
CA LEU A 88 6.66 9.33 2.51
C LEU A 88 6.72 10.23 1.27
N GLN A 89 6.36 11.50 1.39
CA GLN A 89 6.47 12.46 0.28
C GLN A 89 7.92 12.66 -0.18
N THR A 90 8.87 12.67 0.76
CA THR A 90 10.31 12.79 0.45
C THR A 90 10.80 11.55 -0.30
N LEU A 91 10.39 10.35 0.14
CA LEU A 91 10.66 9.10 -0.55
C LEU A 91 10.05 9.07 -1.96
N ALA A 92 8.79 9.50 -2.10
CA ALA A 92 8.08 9.55 -3.37
C ALA A 92 8.78 10.50 -4.37
N TYR A 93 9.26 11.65 -3.92
CA TYR A 93 10.03 12.58 -4.75
C TYR A 93 11.32 11.94 -5.29
N ILE A 94 12.10 11.30 -4.41
CA ILE A 94 13.35 10.63 -4.81
C ILE A 94 13.05 9.47 -5.78
N ALA A 95 12.02 8.68 -5.50
CA ALA A 95 11.63 7.56 -6.35
C ALA A 95 11.12 8.02 -7.72
N TYR A 96 10.35 9.11 -7.78
CA TYR A 96 9.87 9.71 -9.01
C TYR A 96 11.02 10.16 -9.91
N ARG A 97 12.05 10.79 -9.34
CA ARG A 97 13.26 11.20 -10.09
C ARG A 97 14.22 10.06 -10.37
N ARG A 98 13.92 8.83 -9.94
CA ARG A 98 14.80 7.64 -10.02
C ARG A 98 16.15 7.86 -9.34
N GLY A 99 16.13 8.62 -8.25
CA GLY A 99 17.30 9.05 -7.52
C GLY A 99 17.56 10.56 -7.66
N SER A 100 18.18 11.14 -6.63
CA SER A 100 18.44 12.58 -6.58
C SER A 100 19.64 12.84 -5.66
N ARG A 101 20.36 13.94 -5.88
CA ARG A 101 21.34 14.40 -4.90
C ARG A 101 20.62 14.86 -3.64
N GLN A 102 21.21 14.59 -2.49
CA GLN A 102 20.66 14.98 -1.20
C GLN A 102 20.44 16.49 -1.10
N CYS A 103 21.37 17.31 -1.63
CA CYS A 103 21.20 18.76 -1.65
C CYS A 103 19.96 19.21 -2.46
N ASP A 104 19.67 18.56 -3.60
CA ASP A 104 18.50 18.88 -4.41
C ASP A 104 17.19 18.50 -3.69
N VAL A 105 17.20 17.39 -2.95
CA VAL A 105 16.04 16.97 -2.14
C VAL A 105 15.79 17.98 -1.03
N VAL A 106 16.83 18.38 -0.29
CA VAL A 106 16.73 19.37 0.79
C VAL A 106 16.26 20.72 0.27
N ARG A 107 16.75 21.16 -0.89
CA ARG A 107 16.30 22.42 -1.52
C ARG A 107 14.80 22.43 -1.79
N VAL A 108 14.22 21.31 -2.24
CA VAL A 108 12.79 21.22 -2.57
C VAL A 108 11.92 20.93 -1.35
N ARG A 109 12.40 20.14 -0.40
CA ARG A 109 11.63 19.63 0.75
C ARG A 109 11.92 20.38 2.06
N SER A 110 12.77 21.40 2.04
CA SER A 110 13.31 22.16 3.19
C SER A 110 14.28 21.38 4.08
N ASN A 111 14.85 22.05 5.10
CA ASN A 111 15.82 21.47 6.03
C ASN A 111 15.33 20.21 6.75
N LYS A 112 14.02 20.05 6.96
CA LYS A 112 13.44 18.83 7.56
C LYS A 112 13.69 17.57 6.74
N ALA A 113 14.05 17.70 5.45
CA ALA A 113 14.39 16.57 4.61
C ALA A 113 15.62 15.80 5.08
N TYR A 114 16.54 16.43 5.83
CA TYR A 114 17.68 15.71 6.41
C TYR A 114 17.24 14.58 7.34
N ASP A 115 16.26 14.85 8.21
CA ASP A 115 15.73 13.87 9.14
C ASP A 115 14.97 12.76 8.40
N HIS A 116 14.15 13.14 7.42
CA HIS A 116 13.44 12.16 6.57
C HIS A 116 14.42 11.24 5.83
N ILE A 117 15.50 11.78 5.26
CA ILE A 117 16.50 10.99 4.54
C ILE A 117 17.23 10.05 5.50
N LYS A 118 17.59 10.52 6.69
CA LYS A 118 18.22 9.69 7.72
C LYS A 118 17.31 8.52 8.12
N GLU A 119 16.03 8.79 8.35
CA GLU A 119 15.01 7.77 8.65
C GLU A 119 14.87 6.75 7.50
N LEU A 120 14.78 7.22 6.25
CA LEU A 120 14.63 6.38 5.06
C LEU A 120 15.84 5.49 4.79
N LEU A 121 17.05 6.00 5.06
CA LEU A 121 18.29 5.24 4.99
C LEU A 121 18.33 4.17 6.10
N ALA A 122 17.99 4.54 7.34
CA ALA A 122 17.95 3.61 8.47
C ALA A 122 16.93 2.47 8.24
N LYS A 123 15.77 2.79 7.65
CA LYS A 123 14.74 1.82 7.27
C LYS A 123 15.08 1.05 5.98
N GLY A 124 16.18 1.37 5.29
CA GLY A 124 16.63 0.68 4.10
C GLY A 124 15.78 0.92 2.84
N PHE A 125 14.93 1.95 2.83
CA PHE A 125 14.16 2.34 1.63
C PHE A 125 15.03 3.11 0.63
N LEU A 126 16.09 3.77 1.10
CA LEU A 126 17.08 4.44 0.28
C LEU A 126 18.47 3.85 0.49
N SER A 127 19.30 3.92 -0.56
CA SER A 127 20.75 3.82 -0.47
C SER A 127 21.39 5.18 -0.74
N SER A 128 22.57 5.41 -0.20
CA SER A 128 23.36 6.61 -0.47
C SER A 128 24.72 6.25 -1.04
N GLU A 129 25.06 6.83 -2.19
CA GLU A 129 26.38 6.74 -2.81
C GLU A 129 27.09 8.08 -2.72
N LYS A 130 28.43 8.08 -2.61
CA LYS A 130 29.21 9.33 -2.59
C LYS A 130 29.13 9.98 -3.98
N SER A 131 28.78 11.26 -4.02
CA SER A 131 28.69 12.02 -5.27
C SER A 131 29.28 13.42 -5.05
N GLY A 132 30.60 13.52 -5.25
CA GLY A 132 31.37 14.73 -4.95
C GLY A 132 31.28 15.12 -3.47
N LEU A 133 30.87 16.37 -3.22
CA LEU A 133 30.63 16.94 -1.89
C LEU A 133 29.26 16.56 -1.29
N SER A 134 28.42 15.83 -2.04
CA SER A 134 27.09 15.43 -1.60
C SER A 134 26.91 13.91 -1.68
N LYS A 135 25.71 13.44 -1.31
CA LYS A 135 25.29 12.04 -1.45
C LYS A 135 24.26 11.94 -2.56
N PHE A 136 24.38 10.91 -3.40
CA PHE A 136 23.35 10.54 -4.35
C PHE A 136 22.44 9.49 -3.71
N LEU A 137 21.15 9.77 -3.64
CA LEU A 137 20.15 8.92 -3.00
C LEU A 137 19.40 8.12 -4.05
N ARG A 138 19.22 6.81 -3.84
CA ARG A 138 18.45 5.93 -4.74
C ARG A 138 17.47 5.05 -3.97
N PRO A 139 16.26 4.79 -4.51
CA PRO A 139 15.39 3.76 -3.97
C PRO A 139 16.03 2.37 -4.06
N THR A 140 15.96 1.61 -2.98
CA THR A 140 16.52 0.25 -2.91
C THR A 140 15.54 -0.79 -3.46
N LYS A 141 15.99 -2.06 -3.55
CA LYS A 141 15.11 -3.20 -3.84
C LYS A 141 13.94 -3.30 -2.86
N LYS A 142 14.19 -3.04 -1.57
CA LYS A 142 13.17 -3.05 -0.51
C LYS A 142 12.02 -2.11 -0.83
N PHE A 143 12.30 -0.91 -1.37
CA PHE A 143 11.25 0.02 -1.79
C PHE A 143 10.32 -0.61 -2.83
N TYR A 144 10.87 -1.15 -3.90
CA TYR A 144 10.07 -1.74 -4.98
C TYR A 144 9.25 -2.94 -4.51
N GLU A 145 9.84 -3.79 -3.65
CA GLU A 145 9.14 -4.95 -3.07
C GLU A 145 8.01 -4.50 -2.14
N TYR A 146 8.26 -3.55 -1.25
CA TYR A 146 7.29 -3.05 -0.28
C TYR A 146 6.09 -2.40 -0.97
N PHE A 147 6.33 -1.54 -1.95
CA PHE A 147 5.27 -0.85 -2.69
C PHE A 147 4.71 -1.66 -3.86
N LYS A 148 5.20 -2.89 -4.08
CA LYS A 148 4.82 -3.79 -5.18
C LYS A 148 4.93 -3.11 -6.56
N LEU A 149 6.00 -2.34 -6.75
CA LEU A 149 6.31 -1.59 -7.96
C LEU A 149 7.40 -2.30 -8.76
N LYS A 150 7.39 -2.14 -10.09
CA LYS A 150 8.54 -2.56 -10.90
C LYS A 150 9.58 -1.44 -10.99
N PRO A 151 10.88 -1.74 -10.89
CA PRO A 151 11.93 -0.78 -11.20
C PRO A 151 11.71 -0.17 -12.60
N GLY A 152 11.69 1.15 -12.69
CA GLY A 152 11.47 1.87 -13.95
C GLY A 152 10.01 2.14 -14.31
N GLU A 153 9.04 1.57 -13.60
CA GLU A 153 7.62 1.91 -13.75
C GLU A 153 7.40 3.39 -13.42
N LYS A 154 6.64 4.10 -14.27
CA LYS A 154 6.29 5.50 -14.01
C LYS A 154 5.33 5.54 -12.82
N LEU A 155 5.77 6.13 -11.71
CA LEU A 155 4.88 6.45 -10.59
C LEU A 155 3.80 7.42 -11.10
N LYS A 156 2.54 6.97 -11.09
CA LYS A 156 1.39 7.82 -11.42
C LYS A 156 1.14 8.75 -10.23
N ILE A 157 1.34 10.05 -10.43
CA ILE A 157 0.97 11.06 -9.44
C ILE A 157 -0.51 11.42 -9.70
N PRO A 158 -1.40 11.39 -8.69
CA PRO A 158 -2.78 11.83 -8.86
C PRO A 158 -2.82 13.31 -9.30
N GLU A 159 -3.57 13.60 -10.38
CA GLU A 159 -3.68 14.93 -10.98
C GLU A 159 -4.27 15.97 -10.01
N ASP A 160 -5.07 15.53 -9.03
CA ASP A 160 -5.76 16.36 -8.03
C ASP A 160 -4.85 16.94 -6.94
N LYS A 161 -3.57 16.56 -6.93
CA LYS A 161 -2.52 17.25 -6.21
C LYS A 161 -1.51 17.73 -7.22
N LYS A 162 -1.86 18.81 -7.94
CA LYS A 162 -0.87 19.81 -8.33
C LYS A 162 -0.16 20.20 -7.04
N ILE A 163 0.93 19.49 -6.77
CA ILE A 163 1.86 19.87 -5.74
C ILE A 163 2.48 21.15 -6.30
N ASN A 164 1.87 22.28 -5.95
CA ASN A 164 2.56 23.55 -5.90
C ASN A 164 3.88 23.24 -5.19
N ASN A 165 4.98 23.28 -5.96
CA ASN A 165 6.39 23.00 -5.63
C ASN A 165 7.10 21.91 -6.46
N PHE A 166 6.48 21.28 -7.48
CA PHE A 166 7.22 20.39 -8.40
C PHE A 166 7.43 20.93 -9.83
N THR A 167 7.06 22.19 -10.11
CA THR A 167 7.04 22.71 -11.49
C THR A 167 7.70 24.07 -11.70
N ASP A 168 8.71 24.45 -10.91
CA ASP A 168 9.48 25.64 -11.26
C ASP A 168 10.98 25.43 -11.25
N GLN A 169 11.60 25.94 -12.32
CA GLN A 169 13.02 25.98 -12.66
C GLN A 169 13.62 24.72 -13.31
N ALA A 170 13.10 24.41 -14.50
CA ALA A 170 13.89 23.87 -15.60
C ALA A 170 13.95 24.89 -16.74
N HIS A 171 14.59 26.05 -16.47
CA HIS A 171 15.15 26.91 -17.51
C HIS A 171 16.48 27.45 -17.00
N LEU A 172 17.55 26.76 -17.40
CA LEU A 172 18.83 27.29 -17.88
C LEU A 172 19.69 26.10 -18.32
#